data_AF-A0A2U2Z2T9-F1
#
_entry.id   AF-A0A2U2Z2T9-F1
#
_cell.length_a   1.000
_cell.length_b   1.000
_cell.length_c   1.000
_cell.angle_alpha   90.00
_cell.angle_beta   90.00
_cell.angle_gamma   90.00
#
_symmetry.space_group_name_H-M   'P 1'
#
loop_
_entity.id
_entity.type
_entity.pdbx_description
1 polymer ?
#
loop_
_entity_poly.entity_id
_entity_poly.type
_entity_poly.pdbx_seq_one_letter_code
_entity_poly.pdbx_strand_id
1 'polypeptide(L)' 'MTPEYAPWLRARREVELTLARDAAERGWDREAERHRCTSERIDRLLADLGQPAHGAAEADESSA' A
#
# COMPACT_ATOMS: atom_id res chain seq x y z
N MET A 1 14.09 -11.95 0.66
CA MET A 1 13.88 -10.56 0.22
C MET A 1 14.12 -9.68 1.46
N THR A 2 15.01 -8.69 1.41
CA THR A 2 15.57 -8.06 2.61
C THR A 2 14.57 -7.10 3.28
N PRO A 3 14.34 -7.15 4.61
CA PRO A 3 13.40 -6.27 5.33
C PRO A 3 13.70 -4.77 5.22
N GLU A 4 14.94 -4.44 4.86
CA GLU A 4 15.47 -3.08 4.70
C GLU A 4 14.70 -2.23 3.66
N TYR A 5 14.00 -2.89 2.73
CA TYR A 5 13.19 -2.19 1.72
C TYR A 5 11.82 -1.73 2.24
N ALA A 6 11.36 -2.22 3.39
CA ALA A 6 10.02 -1.93 3.91
C ALA A 6 9.73 -0.43 4.08
N PRO A 7 10.64 0.42 4.61
CA PRO A 7 10.40 1.87 4.70
C PRO A 7 10.19 2.53 3.34
N TRP A 8 10.98 2.14 2.34
CA TRP A 8 10.88 2.68 0.99
C TRP A 8 9.58 2.23 0.30
N LEU A 9 9.17 0.97 0.51
CA LEU A 9 7.90 0.45 -0.01
C LEU A 9 6.72 1.20 0.60
N ARG A 10 6.73 1.50 1.91
CA ARG A 10 5.68 2.32 2.54
C ARG A 10 5.63 3.73 1.95
N ALA A 11 6.76 4.40 1.81
CA ALA A 11 6.82 5.72 1.18
C ALA A 11 6.32 5.70 -0.27
N ARG A 12 6.69 4.66 -1.04
CA ARG A 12 6.22 4.48 -2.41
C ARG A 12 4.70 4.30 -2.46
N ARG A 13 4.14 3.50 -1.55
CA ARG A 13 2.69 3.29 -1.44
C ARG A 13 1.94 4.60 -1.20
N GLU A 14 2.43 5.45 -0.30
CA GLU A 14 1.80 6.75 -0.01
C GLU A 14 1.77 7.66 -1.25
N VAL A 15 2.85 7.66 -2.04
CA VAL A 15 2.91 8.39 -3.31
C VAL A 15 1.87 7.85 -4.29
N GLU A 16 1.78 6.54 -4.48
CA GLU A 16 0.80 5.94 -5.40
C GLU A 16 -0.65 6.23 -4.96
N LEU A 17 -0.96 6.22 -3.66
CA LEU A 17 -2.28 6.63 -3.16
C LEU A 17 -2.58 8.11 -3.42
N THR A 18 -1.58 8.97 -3.27
CA THR A 18 -1.71 10.40 -3.57
C THR A 18 -1.99 10.63 -5.05
N LEU A 19 -1.26 9.94 -5.93
CA LEU A 19 -1.47 10.00 -7.38
C LEU A 19 -2.83 9.44 -7.79
N ALA A 20 -3.27 8.35 -7.15
CA ALA A 20 -4.60 7.80 -7.40
C ALA A 20 -5.70 8.80 -7.08
N ARG A 21 -5.56 9.54 -5.97
CA ARG A 21 -6.50 10.58 -5.56
C ARG A 21 -6.50 11.76 -6.54
N ASP A 22 -5.32 12.28 -6.88
CA ASP A 22 -5.17 13.40 -7.81
C ASP A 22 -5.72 13.05 -9.21
N ALA A 23 -5.46 11.84 -9.69
CA ALA A 23 -6.04 11.32 -10.93
C ALA A 23 -7.57 11.23 -10.88
N ALA A 24 -8.14 10.76 -9.76
CA ALA A 24 -9.59 10.69 -9.58
C ALA A 24 -10.23 12.10 -9.53
N GLU A 25 -9.59 13.06 -8.85
CA GLU A 25 -10.04 14.46 -8.80
C GLU A 25 -10.03 15.13 -10.19
N ARG A 26 -9.16 14.66 -11.11
CA ARG A 26 -9.10 15.11 -12.51
C ARG A 26 -9.97 14.31 -13.48
N GLY A 27 -10.69 13.29 -13.00
CA GLY A 27 -11.51 12.40 -13.83
C GLY A 27 -10.70 11.43 -14.71
N TRP A 28 -9.45 11.14 -14.34
CA TRP A 28 -8.60 10.16 -15.03
C TRP A 28 -8.78 8.78 -14.42
N ASP A 29 -9.95 8.17 -14.61
CA ASP A 29 -10.33 6.92 -13.93
C ASP A 29 -9.34 5.77 -14.16
N ARG A 30 -8.86 5.61 -15.39
CA ARG A 30 -7.85 4.56 -15.71
C ARG A 30 -6.52 4.81 -15.01
N GLU A 31 -6.13 6.06 -14.87
CA GLU A 31 -4.89 6.45 -14.21
C GLU A 31 -5.00 6.19 -12.70
N ALA A 32 -6.13 6.60 -12.11
CA ALA A 32 -6.44 6.37 -10.71
C ALA A 32 -6.43 4.87 -10.38
N GLU A 33 -7.04 4.04 -11.24
CA GLU A 33 -7.06 2.59 -11.07
C GLU A 33 -5.65 1.99 -11.16
N ARG A 34 -4.82 2.45 -12.11
CA ARG A 34 -3.44 1.95 -12.23
C ARG A 34 -2.63 2.23 -10.97
N HIS A 35 -2.78 3.41 -10.39
CA HIS A 35 -2.11 3.76 -9.14
C HIS A 35 -2.62 2.93 -7.97
N ARG A 36 -3.94 2.68 -7.87
CA ARG A 36 -4.53 1.79 -6.86
C ARG A 36 -3.98 0.36 -6.95
N CYS A 37 -3.99 -0.25 -8.14
CA CYS A 37 -3.41 -1.57 -8.34
C CYS A 37 -1.93 -1.64 -7.93
N THR A 38 -1.18 -0.55 -8.16
CA THR A 38 0.24 -0.46 -7.77
C THR A 38 0.38 -0.41 -6.25
N SER A 39 -0.43 0.40 -5.56
CA SER A 39 -0.48 0.44 -4.09
C SER A 39 -0.82 -0.92 -3.48
N GLU A 40 -1.82 -1.62 -4.02
CA GLU A 40 -2.20 -2.96 -3.56
C GLU A 40 -1.07 -4.00 -3.75
N ARG A 41 -0.33 -3.89 -4.86
CA ARG A 41 0.83 -4.76 -5.09
C ARG A 41 1.93 -4.50 -4.06
N ILE A 42 2.14 -3.24 -3.70
CA ILE A 42 3.09 -2.88 -2.65
C ILE A 42 2.62 -3.40 -1.29
N ASP A 43 1.32 -3.36 -1.00
CA ASP A 43 0.74 -3.94 0.21
C ASP A 43 1.01 -5.44 0.32
N ARG A 44 0.86 -6.19 -0.77
CA ARG A 44 1.20 -7.63 -0.80
C ARG A 44 2.68 -7.86 -0.57
N LEU A 45 3.56 -7.08 -1.21
CA LEU A 45 5.01 -7.17 -0.99
C LEU A 45 5.40 -6.89 0.47
N LEU A 46 4.76 -5.90 1.08
CA LEU A 46 4.96 -5.56 2.49
C LEU A 46 4.46 -6.67 3.43
N ALA A 47 3.31 -7.28 3.12
CA ALA A 47 2.80 -8.44 3.84
C ALA A 47 3.73 -9.66 3.72
N ASP A 48 4.24 -9.95 2.52
CA ASP A 48 5.21 -11.03 2.27
C ASP A 48 6.53 -10.83 3.05
N LEU A 49 6.87 -9.58 3.37
CA LEU A 49 8.03 -9.22 4.20
C LEU A 49 7.72 -9.24 5.71
N GLY A 50 6.48 -9.54 6.13
CA GLY A 50 6.05 -9.43 7.52
C GLY A 50 6.05 -7.98 8.04
N GLN A 51 5.97 -7.01 7.14
CA GLN A 51 6.11 -5.58 7.40
C GLN A 51 4.88 -4.85 6.89
N PRO A 52 3.70 -4.98 7.52
CA PRO A 52 2.46 -4.41 6.99
C PRO A 52 2.58 -2.89 6.81
N ALA A 53 1.84 -2.38 5.81
CA ALA A 53 1.91 -0.99 5.36
C ALA A 53 1.35 0.00 6.39
N HIS A 54 0.30 -0.39 7.09
CA HIS A 54 -0.08 0.18 8.37
C HIS A 54 0.42 -0.78 9.44
N GLY A 55 0.96 -0.26 10.55
CA GLY A 55 1.24 -1.12 11.70
C GLY A 55 -0.02 -1.94 11.97
N ALA A 56 0.14 -3.25 12.21
CA ALA A 56 -0.95 -4.12 12.60
C ALA A 56 -1.53 -3.62 13.94
N ALA A 57 -2.33 -2.57 13.87
CA ALA A 57 -3.32 -2.26 14.86
C ALA A 57 -4.36 -3.37 14.67
N GLU A 58 -4.39 -4.29 15.62
CA GLU A 58 -5.43 -5.29 15.84
C GLU A 58 -5.44 -6.49 14.87
N ALA A 59 -4.35 -7.27 14.86
CA ALA A 59 -4.43 -8.70 14.56
C ALA A 59 -4.05 -9.52 15.80
N ASP A 60 -4.71 -9.23 16.92
CA ASP A 60 -4.86 -10.15 18.05
C ASP A 60 -6.12 -9.79 18.85
N GLU A 61 -7.27 -10.28 18.39
CA GLU A 61 -8.21 -10.90 19.32
C GLU A 61 -8.60 -12.23 18.67
N SER A 62 -7.70 -13.21 18.84
CA SER A 62 -8.02 -14.61 18.66
C SER A 62 -9.06 -15.05 19.69
N SER A 63 -10.06 -15.79 19.22
CA SER A 63 -10.72 -16.93 19.88
C SER A 63 -10.62 -17.04 21.41
N ALA A 64 -11.75 -16.87 22.10
CA ALA A 64 -12.17 -17.68 23.25
C ALA A 64 -13.70 -17.69 23.37
#